data_AF-A0A662WKU7-F1
#
_entry.id   AF-A0A662WKU7-F1
#
_cell.length_a   1.000
_cell.length_b   1.000
_cell.length_c   1.000
_cell.angle_alpha   90.00
_cell.angle_beta   90.00
_cell.angle_gamma   90.00
#
_symmetry.space_group_name_H-M   'P 1'
#
loop_
_entity.id
_entity.type
_entity.pdbx_description
1 polymer ?
#
loop_
_entity_poly.entity_id
_entity_poly.type
_entity_poly.pdbx_seq_one_letter_code
_entity_poly.pdbx_strand_id
1 'polypeptide(L)'
;MSFADFAAGGPGALPSSASMRGTGGVGSLSLPARQAVDNATLKLEQFQRQVLAIKRASTDGRGGVDDDLHDRIRFACLLQEEIAKALAMVPADAANSLIKRKLCKDFEAISSQLEAAVLRVSAREQEAQSALVAQQEDGRIVAEHQGQVFEFAELENEIAHNEALIEERERDITKIHQSVAQVNEIFRDLAAIVQDQQGAIDDIETHVHESMQQTQHGLDEVKKASDMQSYCAIQ
;
A
#
# COMPACT_ATOMS: atom_id res chain seq x y z
N MET A 1 54.21 30.15 14.46
CA MET A 1 54.69 29.95 13.08
C MET A 1 53.72 28.97 12.40
N SER A 2 53.21 29.33 11.23
CA SER A 2 52.06 28.69 10.56
C SER A 2 52.44 27.43 9.77
N PHE A 3 51.52 26.47 9.70
CA PHE A 3 51.65 25.08 9.24
C PHE A 3 51.85 24.90 7.71
N ALA A 4 52.23 25.95 6.99
CA ALA A 4 52.24 25.98 5.53
C ALA A 4 53.62 25.68 4.88
N ASP A 5 54.66 25.43 5.68
CA ASP A 5 56.05 25.42 5.19
C ASP A 5 56.67 24.01 5.01
N PHE A 6 55.91 22.92 5.21
CA PHE A 6 56.44 21.54 5.07
C PHE A 6 56.18 20.89 3.70
N ALA A 7 55.48 21.58 2.78
CA ALA A 7 54.97 20.97 1.55
C ALA A 7 55.83 21.21 0.28
N ALA A 8 57.12 21.55 0.40
CA ALA A 8 57.97 21.77 -0.77
C ALA A 8 59.37 21.16 -0.57
N GLY A 9 59.59 19.93 -1.04
CA GLY A 9 60.90 19.29 -0.92
C GLY A 9 61.09 17.93 -1.61
N GLY A 10 60.91 17.86 -2.93
CA GLY A 10 61.72 17.00 -3.83
C GLY A 10 61.43 15.48 -3.92
N PRO A 11 61.93 14.82 -5.00
CA PRO A 11 61.31 13.65 -5.59
C PRO A 11 62.01 12.33 -5.22
N GLY A 12 61.23 11.30 -4.88
CA GLY A 12 61.73 9.95 -4.61
C GLY A 12 60.68 8.90 -4.97
N ALA A 13 60.90 8.21 -6.08
CA ALA A 13 60.08 7.10 -6.53
C ALA A 13 60.27 5.88 -5.62
N LEU A 14 59.18 5.32 -5.09
CA LEU A 14 59.10 3.96 -4.55
C LEU A 14 57.69 3.37 -4.82
N PRO A 15 57.58 2.04 -4.93
CA PRO A 15 56.56 1.37 -5.74
C PRO A 15 55.21 1.21 -5.03
N SER A 16 54.14 1.24 -5.83
CA SER A 16 52.75 1.02 -5.42
C SER A 16 52.54 -0.40 -4.87
N SER A 17 52.48 -0.53 -3.55
CA SER A 17 51.81 -1.66 -2.90
C SER A 17 50.30 -1.48 -3.08
N ALA A 18 49.68 -2.39 -3.82
CA ALA A 18 48.24 -2.52 -3.94
C ALA A 18 47.63 -2.82 -2.56
N SER A 19 47.19 -1.75 -1.87
CA SER A 19 46.40 -1.87 -0.65
C SER A 19 44.94 -1.94 -1.05
N MET A 20 44.31 -3.05 -0.67
CA MET A 20 42.89 -3.31 -0.86
C MET A 20 42.06 -2.16 -0.31
N ARG A 21 41.50 -1.37 -1.20
CA ARG A 21 40.48 -0.39 -0.87
C ARG A 21 39.16 -1.13 -0.72
N GLY A 22 38.97 -1.75 0.44
CA GLY A 22 37.65 -2.10 0.96
C GLY A 22 36.88 -0.82 1.17
N THR A 23 36.23 -0.33 0.11
CA THR A 23 35.24 0.73 0.22
C THR A 23 34.05 0.18 0.99
N GLY A 24 34.01 0.47 2.29
CA GLY A 24 32.77 0.45 3.07
C GLY A 24 31.79 1.43 2.42
N GLY A 25 30.99 0.90 1.49
CA GLY A 25 29.88 1.62 0.87
C GLY A 25 28.74 1.68 1.87
N VAL A 26 28.60 2.81 2.54
CA VAL A 26 27.36 3.21 3.20
C VAL A 26 26.20 3.15 2.19
N GLY A 27 25.35 2.12 2.33
CA GLY A 27 23.90 2.15 2.08
C GLY A 27 23.36 2.66 0.74
N SER A 28 24.10 2.57 -0.37
CA SER A 28 23.58 2.94 -1.69
C SER A 28 22.84 1.74 -2.31
N LEU A 29 21.50 1.79 -2.29
CA LEU A 29 20.64 0.86 -3.05
C LEU A 29 21.10 0.81 -4.52
N SER A 30 21.08 -0.37 -5.13
CA SER A 30 21.28 -0.46 -6.58
C SER A 30 20.18 0.34 -7.30
N LEU A 31 20.54 1.07 -8.36
CA LEU A 31 19.59 1.81 -9.19
C LEU A 31 18.30 1.02 -9.53
N PRO A 32 18.36 -0.25 -9.95
CA PRO A 32 17.15 -1.03 -10.22
C PRO A 32 16.33 -1.39 -8.96
N ALA A 33 16.98 -1.69 -7.83
CA ALA A 33 16.27 -1.95 -6.58
C ALA A 33 15.50 -0.72 -6.09
N ARG A 34 16.15 0.45 -6.18
CA ARG A 34 15.54 1.73 -5.82
C ARG A 34 14.34 2.07 -6.70
N GLN A 35 14.46 1.86 -8.01
CA GLN A 35 13.35 2.04 -8.96
C GLN A 35 12.16 1.10 -8.66
N ALA A 36 12.42 -0.15 -8.31
CA ALA A 36 11.37 -1.10 -7.95
C ALA A 36 10.61 -0.68 -6.68
N VAL A 37 11.34 -0.24 -5.65
CA VAL A 37 10.76 0.31 -4.42
C VAL A 37 9.94 1.57 -4.68
N ASP A 38 10.48 2.52 -5.45
CA ASP A 38 9.79 3.77 -5.77
C ASP A 38 8.51 3.49 -6.59
N ASN A 39 8.57 2.54 -7.54
CA ASN A 39 7.41 2.13 -8.32
C ASN A 39 6.31 1.50 -7.44
N ALA A 40 6.67 0.56 -6.57
CA ALA A 40 5.73 -0.06 -5.65
C ALA A 40 5.10 0.97 -4.70
N THR A 41 5.91 1.92 -4.20
CA THR A 41 5.45 3.00 -3.31
C THR A 41 4.45 3.90 -4.03
N LEU A 42 4.73 4.32 -5.26
CA LEU A 42 3.83 5.20 -6.02
C LEU A 42 2.49 4.53 -6.32
N LYS A 43 2.50 3.26 -6.72
CA LYS A 43 1.25 2.51 -6.96
C LYS A 43 0.45 2.34 -5.68
N LEU A 44 1.12 2.10 -4.55
CA LEU A 44 0.47 1.99 -3.25
C LEU A 44 -0.20 3.30 -2.82
N GLU A 45 0.46 4.45 -3.04
CA GLU A 45 -0.16 5.75 -2.79
C GLU A 45 -1.37 5.99 -3.70
N GLN A 46 -1.27 5.61 -4.98
CA GLN A 46 -2.37 5.73 -5.92
C GLN A 46 -3.58 4.87 -5.48
N PHE A 47 -3.31 3.64 -5.05
CA PHE A 47 -4.32 2.74 -4.51
C PHE A 47 -4.95 3.29 -3.23
N GLN A 48 -4.16 3.82 -2.31
CA GLN A 48 -4.67 4.46 -1.09
C GLN A 48 -5.62 5.62 -1.40
N ARG A 49 -5.27 6.50 -2.34
CA ARG A 49 -6.13 7.61 -2.77
C ARG A 49 -7.45 7.09 -3.36
N GLN A 50 -7.38 6.03 -4.15
CA GLN A 50 -8.55 5.41 -4.77
C GLN A 50 -9.50 4.81 -3.71
N VAL A 51 -8.96 4.05 -2.77
CA VAL A 51 -9.73 3.45 -1.67
C VAL A 51 -10.37 4.51 -0.78
N LEU A 52 -9.66 5.62 -0.50
CA LEU A 52 -10.23 6.75 0.22
C LEU A 52 -11.39 7.40 -0.53
N ALA A 53 -11.30 7.53 -1.85
CA ALA A 53 -12.40 8.06 -2.66
C ALA A 53 -13.63 7.13 -2.63
N ILE A 54 -13.42 5.82 -2.79
CA ILE A 54 -14.48 4.81 -2.69
C ILE A 54 -15.13 4.85 -1.31
N LYS A 55 -14.32 4.94 -0.24
CA LYS A 55 -14.82 5.02 1.14
C LYS A 55 -15.70 6.25 1.35
N ARG A 56 -15.32 7.42 0.83
CA ARG A 56 -16.14 8.64 0.92
C ARG A 56 -17.44 8.50 0.13
N ALA A 57 -17.37 8.02 -1.11
CA ALA A 57 -18.54 7.78 -1.94
C ALA A 57 -19.51 6.77 -1.30
N SER A 58 -18.99 5.73 -0.64
CA SER A 58 -19.80 4.74 0.09
C SER A 58 -20.57 5.36 1.27
N THR A 59 -20.04 6.42 1.89
CA THR A 59 -20.66 7.07 3.06
C THR A 59 -21.61 8.21 2.72
N ASP A 60 -21.40 8.91 1.59
CA ASP A 60 -22.03 10.21 1.38
C ASP A 60 -23.50 10.19 0.91
N GLY A 61 -24.10 9.02 0.71
CA GLY A 61 -25.56 8.83 0.78
C GLY A 61 -26.47 9.60 -0.20
N ARG A 62 -25.97 10.58 -0.95
CA ARG A 62 -26.78 11.65 -1.58
C ARG A 62 -26.86 11.61 -3.10
N GLY A 63 -26.16 10.68 -3.75
CA GLY A 63 -26.35 10.36 -5.16
C GLY A 63 -26.67 8.88 -5.29
N GLY A 64 -27.39 8.51 -6.36
CA GLY A 64 -27.49 7.12 -6.78
C GLY A 64 -26.11 6.49 -6.91
N VAL A 65 -26.03 5.16 -6.91
CA VAL A 65 -24.77 4.46 -7.20
C VAL A 65 -24.33 4.91 -8.59
N ASP A 66 -23.40 5.85 -8.60
CA ASP A 66 -22.90 6.53 -9.77
C ASP A 66 -21.98 5.52 -10.49
N ASP A 67 -22.07 5.42 -11.82
CA ASP A 67 -21.13 4.60 -12.60
C ASP A 67 -19.66 4.90 -12.23
N ASP A 68 -19.38 6.12 -11.78
CA ASP A 68 -18.10 6.55 -11.21
C ASP A 68 -17.64 5.70 -10.01
N LEU A 69 -18.53 5.28 -9.10
CA LEU A 69 -18.16 4.40 -7.98
C LEU A 69 -17.76 3.01 -8.47
N HIS A 70 -18.50 2.48 -9.43
CA HIS A 70 -18.24 1.17 -10.02
C HIS A 70 -16.89 1.15 -10.75
N ASP A 71 -16.64 2.15 -11.60
CA ASP A 71 -15.36 2.35 -12.29
C ASP A 71 -14.21 2.53 -11.32
N ARG A 72 -14.44 3.25 -10.21
CA ARG A 72 -13.43 3.43 -9.17
C ARG A 72 -13.03 2.12 -8.52
N ILE A 73 -13.99 1.24 -8.23
CA ILE A 73 -13.71 -0.05 -7.60
C ILE A 73 -12.99 -0.97 -8.59
N ARG A 74 -13.38 -1.01 -9.86
CA ARG A 74 -12.66 -1.75 -10.90
C ARG A 74 -11.20 -1.30 -11.02
N PHE A 75 -10.98 0.02 -11.04
CA PHE A 75 -9.63 0.57 -11.07
C PHE A 75 -8.81 0.19 -9.83
N ALA A 76 -9.43 0.17 -8.65
CA ALA A 76 -8.79 -0.27 -7.42
C ALA A 76 -8.33 -1.75 -7.51
N CYS A 77 -9.15 -2.63 -8.09
CA CYS A 77 -8.80 -4.04 -8.31
C CYS A 77 -7.61 -4.20 -9.28
N LEU A 78 -7.59 -3.43 -10.38
CA LEU A 78 -6.45 -3.43 -11.32
C LEU A 78 -5.16 -2.96 -10.64
N LEU A 79 -5.24 -1.91 -9.81
CA LEU A 79 -4.10 -1.44 -9.02
C LEU A 79 -3.58 -2.50 -8.06
N GLN A 80 -4.44 -3.32 -7.46
CA GLN A 80 -4.01 -4.40 -6.58
C GLN A 80 -3.13 -5.42 -7.31
N GLU A 81 -3.52 -5.86 -8.51
CA GLU A 81 -2.70 -6.78 -9.32
C GLU A 81 -1.35 -6.15 -9.70
N GLU A 82 -1.37 -4.87 -10.04
CA GLU A 82 -0.18 -4.13 -10.42
C GLU A 82 0.78 -3.91 -9.24
N ILE A 83 0.25 -3.68 -8.04
CA ILE A 83 1.05 -3.56 -6.81
C ILE A 83 1.65 -4.92 -6.46
N ALA A 84 0.90 -6.02 -6.56
CA ALA A 84 1.42 -7.36 -6.32
C ALA A 84 2.62 -7.67 -7.23
N LYS A 85 2.53 -7.34 -8.52
CA LYS A 85 3.64 -7.45 -9.48
C LYS A 85 4.82 -6.55 -9.09
N ALA A 86 4.56 -5.30 -8.68
CA ALA A 86 5.61 -4.38 -8.26
C ALA A 86 6.34 -4.85 -7.00
N LEU A 87 5.61 -5.36 -6.00
CA LEU A 87 6.17 -5.90 -4.76
C LEU A 87 7.00 -7.17 -4.98
N ALA A 88 6.62 -8.01 -5.95
CA ALA A 88 7.41 -9.18 -6.34
C ALA A 88 8.77 -8.80 -6.94
N MET A 89 8.85 -7.65 -7.64
CA MET A 89 10.09 -7.14 -8.23
C MET A 89 11.03 -6.47 -7.21
N VAL A 90 10.55 -6.18 -5.99
CA VAL A 90 11.40 -5.63 -4.92
C VAL A 90 12.35 -6.73 -4.42
N PRO A 91 13.67 -6.55 -4.54
CA PRO A 91 14.64 -7.56 -4.13
C PRO A 91 14.61 -7.74 -2.60
N ALA A 92 14.82 -8.98 -2.15
CA ALA A 92 14.72 -9.36 -0.73
C ALA A 92 16.05 -9.19 0.04
N ASP A 93 16.92 -8.31 -0.43
CA ASP A 93 18.22 -8.03 0.19
C ASP A 93 18.01 -7.52 1.63
N ALA A 94 18.99 -7.71 2.52
CA ALA A 94 18.92 -7.24 3.91
C ALA A 94 18.56 -5.74 4.02
N ALA A 95 19.02 -4.91 3.07
CA ALA A 95 18.69 -3.48 3.01
C ALA A 95 17.24 -3.18 2.60
N ASN A 96 16.62 -4.05 1.80
CA ASN A 96 15.29 -3.86 1.21
C ASN A 96 14.18 -4.63 1.95
N SER A 97 14.56 -5.59 2.80
CA SER A 97 13.63 -6.42 3.59
C SER A 97 12.66 -5.58 4.44
N LEU A 98 13.16 -4.59 5.18
CA LEU A 98 12.33 -3.67 5.97
C LEU A 98 11.33 -2.88 5.12
N ILE A 99 11.79 -2.37 3.98
CA ILE A 99 10.98 -1.56 3.08
C ILE A 99 9.91 -2.45 2.45
N LYS A 100 10.27 -3.62 1.93
CA LYS A 100 9.35 -4.60 1.36
C LYS A 100 8.29 -5.01 2.37
N ARG A 101 8.68 -5.34 3.60
CA ARG A 101 7.74 -5.67 4.70
C ARG A 101 6.78 -4.53 5.01
N LYS A 102 7.27 -3.29 5.09
CA LYS A 102 6.42 -2.12 5.30
C LYS A 102 5.39 -1.99 4.18
N LEU A 103 5.85 -2.03 2.92
CA LEU A 103 4.97 -1.91 1.76
C LEU A 103 3.92 -3.03 1.71
N CYS A 104 4.28 -4.27 2.05
CA CYS A 104 3.32 -5.37 2.14
C CYS A 104 2.27 -5.13 3.23
N LYS A 105 2.67 -4.67 4.42
CA LYS A 105 1.73 -4.35 5.51
C LYS A 105 0.80 -3.19 5.17
N ASP A 106 1.34 -2.14 4.55
CA ASP A 106 0.55 -0.99 4.11
C ASP A 106 -0.46 -1.42 3.02
N PHE A 107 -0.04 -2.28 2.08
CA PHE A 107 -0.91 -2.85 1.06
C PHE A 107 -2.04 -3.70 1.65
N GLU A 108 -1.75 -4.54 2.65
CA GLU A 108 -2.74 -5.33 3.39
C GLU A 108 -3.78 -4.43 4.08
N ALA A 109 -3.30 -3.42 4.81
CA ALA A 109 -4.16 -2.48 5.51
C ALA A 109 -5.08 -1.69 4.58
N ILE A 110 -4.58 -1.29 3.39
CA ILE A 110 -5.40 -0.57 2.40
C ILE A 110 -6.39 -1.53 1.72
N SER A 111 -5.99 -2.78 1.45
CA SER A 111 -6.87 -3.78 0.82
C SER A 111 -8.03 -4.18 1.73
N SER A 112 -7.78 -4.35 3.03
CA SER A 112 -8.84 -4.56 4.03
C SER A 112 -9.84 -3.38 4.08
N GLN A 113 -9.35 -2.15 3.89
CA GLN A 113 -10.23 -0.98 3.80
C GLN A 113 -11.08 -0.97 2.53
N LEU A 114 -10.54 -1.43 1.40
CA LEU A 114 -11.30 -1.59 0.16
C LEU A 114 -12.40 -2.62 0.33
N GLU A 115 -12.10 -3.79 0.88
CA GLU A 115 -13.06 -4.86 1.16
C GLU A 115 -14.21 -4.36 2.03
N ALA A 116 -13.90 -3.69 3.14
CA ALA A 116 -14.90 -3.10 4.02
C ALA A 116 -15.78 -2.04 3.31
N ALA A 117 -15.19 -1.26 2.39
CA ALA A 117 -15.94 -0.27 1.62
C ALA A 117 -16.86 -0.92 0.58
N VAL A 118 -16.38 -1.94 -0.15
CA VAL A 118 -17.16 -2.68 -1.14
C VAL A 118 -18.31 -3.43 -0.48
N LEU A 119 -18.08 -4.09 0.66
CA LEU A 119 -19.14 -4.74 1.44
C LEU A 119 -20.23 -3.75 1.86
N ARG A 120 -19.86 -2.53 2.25
CA ARG A 120 -20.81 -1.48 2.59
C ARG A 120 -21.62 -1.01 1.38
N VAL A 121 -20.99 -0.86 0.23
CA VAL A 121 -21.68 -0.52 -1.02
C VAL A 121 -22.68 -1.61 -1.37
N SER A 122 -22.26 -2.88 -1.34
CA SER A 122 -23.13 -4.03 -1.60
C SER A 122 -24.34 -4.08 -0.66
N ALA A 123 -24.13 -3.89 0.65
CA ALA A 123 -25.23 -3.88 1.62
C ALA A 123 -26.23 -2.74 1.34
N ARG A 124 -25.73 -1.54 1.05
CA ARG A 124 -26.60 -0.39 0.72
C ARG A 124 -27.40 -0.61 -0.56
N GLU A 125 -26.79 -1.22 -1.55
CA GLU A 125 -27.48 -1.55 -2.80
C GLU A 125 -28.57 -2.58 -2.60
N GLN A 126 -28.29 -3.62 -1.80
CA GLN A 126 -29.27 -4.64 -1.48
C GLN A 126 -30.45 -4.07 -0.67
N GLU A 127 -30.19 -3.14 0.25
CA GLU A 127 -31.24 -2.40 0.97
C GLU A 127 -32.08 -1.54 0.02
N ALA A 128 -31.44 -0.76 -0.87
CA ALA A 128 -32.13 0.07 -1.85
C ALA A 128 -32.97 -0.77 -2.83
N GLN A 129 -32.45 -1.92 -3.26
CA GLN A 129 -33.13 -2.89 -4.10
C GLN A 129 -34.36 -3.47 -3.39
N SER A 130 -34.22 -3.89 -2.14
CA SER A 130 -35.36 -4.42 -1.36
C SER A 130 -36.47 -3.38 -1.19
N ALA A 131 -36.12 -2.09 -1.06
CA ALA A 131 -37.08 -1.00 -0.97
C ALA A 131 -37.81 -0.73 -2.30
N LEU A 132 -37.11 -0.82 -3.43
CA LEU A 132 -37.69 -0.72 -4.78
C LEU A 132 -38.68 -1.86 -5.07
N VAL A 133 -38.29 -3.10 -4.75
CA VAL A 133 -39.16 -4.28 -4.90
C VAL A 133 -40.41 -4.16 -4.02
N ALA A 134 -40.26 -3.73 -2.77
CA ALA A 134 -41.39 -3.51 -1.87
C ALA A 134 -42.35 -2.41 -2.37
N GLN A 135 -41.83 -1.36 -3.03
CA GLN A 135 -42.66 -0.32 -3.66
C GLN A 135 -43.37 -0.81 -4.91
N GLN A 136 -42.77 -1.71 -5.70
CA GLN A 136 -43.42 -2.34 -6.85
C GLN A 136 -44.58 -3.25 -6.44
N GLU A 137 -44.48 -3.97 -5.31
CA GLU A 137 -45.58 -4.81 -4.82
C GLU A 137 -46.81 -4.00 -4.34
N ASP A 138 -46.60 -2.78 -3.81
CA ASP A 138 -47.68 -1.89 -3.32
C ASP A 138 -48.34 -1.06 -4.45
N GLY A 139 -47.67 -0.92 -5.62
CA GLY A 139 -48.17 -0.20 -6.80
C GLY A 139 -49.25 -0.93 -7.62
N ARG A 140 -49.71 -2.11 -7.19
CA ARG A 140 -50.69 -2.93 -7.92
C ARG A 140 -52.13 -2.46 -7.71
N ILE A 141 -52.46 -1.25 -8.21
CA ILE A 141 -53.86 -0.80 -8.30
C ILE A 141 -54.42 -1.18 -9.67
N VAL A 142 -55.28 -2.21 -9.69
CA VAL A 142 -56.15 -2.50 -10.84
C VAL A 142 -57.38 -1.61 -10.74
N ALA A 143 -57.51 -0.62 -11.61
CA ALA A 143 -58.75 0.14 -11.76
C ALA A 143 -59.54 -0.40 -12.97
N GLU A 144 -60.64 -1.09 -12.70
CA GLU A 144 -61.59 -1.51 -13.74
C GLU A 144 -62.54 -0.35 -14.07
N HIS A 145 -62.55 0.10 -15.33
CA HIS A 145 -63.61 0.98 -15.85
C HIS A 145 -64.02 0.56 -17.27
N GLN A 146 -65.26 0.09 -17.41
CA GLN A 146 -65.92 -0.19 -18.70
C GLN A 146 -65.21 -1.20 -19.64
N GLY A 147 -64.57 -2.24 -19.10
CA GLY A 147 -64.16 -3.42 -19.90
C GLY A 147 -62.98 -3.20 -20.86
N GLN A 148 -62.28 -2.08 -20.79
CA GLN A 148 -61.01 -1.87 -21.49
C GLN A 148 -59.85 -1.81 -20.49
N VAL A 149 -59.06 -2.89 -20.48
CA VAL A 149 -57.76 -2.96 -19.82
C VAL A 149 -56.73 -2.33 -20.76
N PHE A 150 -56.27 -1.11 -20.45
CA PHE A 150 -55.17 -0.47 -21.18
C PHE A 150 -54.09 -0.05 -20.18
N GLU A 151 -52.82 -0.18 -20.61
CA GLU A 151 -51.57 0.15 -19.90
C GLU A 151 -50.87 -0.97 -19.08
N PHE A 152 -51.19 -2.26 -19.28
CA PHE A 152 -50.43 -3.35 -18.61
C PHE A 152 -49.10 -3.69 -19.30
N ALA A 153 -49.04 -3.66 -20.63
CA ALA A 153 -47.86 -4.12 -21.38
C ALA A 153 -46.67 -3.16 -21.28
N GLU A 154 -46.93 -1.85 -21.19
CA GLU A 154 -45.88 -0.82 -21.07
C GLU A 154 -45.30 -0.82 -19.64
N LEU A 155 -46.16 -0.97 -18.63
CA LEU A 155 -45.75 -1.15 -17.23
C LEU A 155 -45.03 -2.48 -16.99
N GLU A 156 -45.48 -3.60 -17.58
CA GLU A 156 -44.72 -4.87 -17.54
C GLU A 156 -43.36 -4.76 -18.22
N ASN A 157 -43.27 -4.00 -19.33
CA ASN A 157 -42.00 -3.77 -20.01
C ASN A 157 -41.04 -2.93 -19.15
N GLU A 158 -41.55 -1.89 -18.49
CA GLU A 158 -40.77 -1.03 -17.60
C GLU A 158 -40.34 -1.78 -16.33
N ILE A 159 -41.20 -2.62 -15.76
CA ILE A 159 -40.86 -3.51 -14.64
C ILE A 159 -39.76 -4.50 -15.06
N ALA A 160 -39.94 -5.20 -16.19
CA ALA A 160 -38.95 -6.15 -16.69
C ALA A 160 -37.62 -5.48 -17.05
N HIS A 161 -37.66 -4.25 -17.57
CA HIS A 161 -36.46 -3.46 -17.86
C HIS A 161 -35.72 -3.07 -16.59
N ASN A 162 -36.43 -2.57 -15.57
CA ASN A 162 -35.86 -2.22 -14.28
C ASN A 162 -35.30 -3.46 -13.56
N GLU A 163 -35.99 -4.60 -13.61
CA GLU A 163 -35.54 -5.87 -13.04
C GLU A 163 -34.26 -6.37 -13.73
N ALA A 164 -34.19 -6.29 -15.06
CA ALA A 164 -32.98 -6.64 -15.81
C ALA A 164 -31.78 -5.74 -15.48
N LEU A 165 -32.01 -4.43 -15.33
CA LEU A 165 -30.98 -3.45 -14.94
C LEU A 165 -30.48 -3.70 -13.51
N ILE A 166 -31.38 -4.07 -12.60
CA ILE A 166 -31.06 -4.43 -11.21
C ILE A 166 -30.19 -5.69 -11.18
N GLU A 167 -30.59 -6.74 -11.90
CA GLU A 167 -29.86 -8.00 -11.93
C GLU A 167 -28.47 -7.85 -12.58
N GLU A 168 -28.32 -6.92 -13.55
CA GLU A 168 -27.03 -6.56 -14.12
C GLU A 168 -26.07 -5.97 -13.09
N ARG A 169 -26.54 -5.00 -12.29
CA ARG A 169 -25.72 -4.36 -11.25
C ARG A 169 -25.33 -5.33 -10.14
N GLU A 170 -26.24 -6.21 -9.71
CA GLU A 170 -25.94 -7.21 -8.67
C GLU A 170 -24.87 -8.22 -9.14
N ARG A 171 -24.95 -8.65 -10.42
CA ARG A 171 -23.92 -9.49 -11.03
C ARG A 171 -22.55 -8.82 -11.05
N ASP A 172 -22.49 -7.53 -11.35
CA ASP A 172 -21.23 -6.81 -11.43
C ASP A 172 -20.58 -6.56 -10.07
N ILE A 173 -21.37 -6.23 -9.04
CA ILE A 173 -20.88 -6.10 -7.66
C ILE A 173 -20.38 -7.43 -7.13
N THR A 174 -21.08 -8.52 -7.44
CA THR A 174 -20.65 -9.87 -7.05
C THR A 174 -19.31 -10.23 -7.69
N LYS A 175 -19.12 -9.93 -8.98
CA LYS A 175 -17.82 -10.14 -9.67
C LYS A 175 -16.70 -9.31 -9.05
N ILE A 176 -16.99 -8.06 -8.68
CA ILE A 176 -16.03 -7.19 -8.00
C ILE A 176 -15.67 -7.74 -6.63
N HIS A 177 -16.66 -8.18 -5.84
CA HIS A 177 -16.42 -8.77 -4.53
C HIS A 177 -15.53 -10.02 -4.64
N GLN A 178 -15.78 -10.87 -5.64
CA GLN A 178 -14.92 -12.01 -5.96
C GLN A 178 -13.51 -11.58 -6.36
N SER A 179 -13.36 -10.51 -7.14
CA SER A 179 -12.05 -9.98 -7.54
C SER A 179 -11.25 -9.47 -6.34
N VAL A 180 -11.91 -8.76 -5.41
CA VAL A 180 -11.28 -8.30 -4.16
C VAL A 180 -10.88 -9.48 -3.27
N ALA A 181 -11.72 -10.52 -3.18
CA ALA A 181 -11.42 -11.74 -2.43
C ALA A 181 -10.26 -12.54 -3.06
N GLN A 182 -10.19 -12.61 -4.39
CA GLN A 182 -9.08 -13.26 -5.11
C GLN A 182 -7.75 -12.55 -4.83
N VAL A 183 -7.74 -11.22 -4.71
CA VAL A 183 -6.54 -10.48 -4.32
C VAL A 183 -6.10 -10.82 -2.89
N ASN A 184 -7.03 -11.04 -1.96
CA ASN A 184 -6.70 -11.52 -0.62
C ASN A 184 -5.97 -12.87 -0.64
N GLU A 185 -6.17 -13.72 -1.65
CA GLU A 185 -5.36 -14.93 -1.85
C GLU A 185 -3.95 -14.61 -2.37
N ILE A 186 -3.82 -13.69 -3.34
CA ILE A 186 -2.50 -13.17 -3.79
C ILE A 186 -1.70 -12.63 -2.60
N PHE A 187 -2.35 -12.03 -1.61
CA PHE A 187 -1.72 -11.58 -0.37
C PHE A 187 -1.20 -12.70 0.50
N ARG A 188 -1.91 -13.82 0.64
CA ARG A 188 -1.40 -14.96 1.42
C ARG A 188 -0.13 -15.52 0.78
N ASP A 189 -0.10 -15.55 -0.54
CA ASP A 189 1.08 -15.97 -1.31
C ASP A 189 2.24 -14.97 -1.17
N LEU A 190 1.95 -13.66 -1.08
CA LEU A 190 2.97 -12.64 -0.76
C LEU A 190 3.37 -12.62 0.73
N ALA A 191 2.48 -12.99 1.66
CA ALA A 191 2.74 -13.02 3.10
C ALA A 191 3.67 -14.18 3.50
N ALA A 192 3.61 -15.31 2.77
CA ALA A 192 4.61 -16.36 2.86
C ALA A 192 6.03 -15.82 2.58
N ILE A 193 6.17 -14.89 1.63
CA ILE A 193 7.45 -14.22 1.31
C ILE A 193 7.88 -13.23 2.41
N VAL A 194 6.94 -12.70 3.21
CA VAL A 194 7.23 -11.78 4.32
C VAL A 194 7.64 -12.52 5.60
N GLN A 195 7.10 -13.71 5.87
CA GLN A 195 7.47 -14.52 7.05
C GLN A 195 8.92 -15.05 7.00
N ASP A 196 9.43 -15.37 5.81
CA ASP A 196 10.81 -15.85 5.63
C ASP A 196 11.90 -14.80 5.95
N GLN A 197 11.53 -13.54 6.18
CA GLN A 197 12.47 -12.44 6.44
C GLN A 197 12.66 -12.11 7.93
N GLN A 198 12.02 -12.86 8.85
CA GLN A 198 12.13 -12.60 10.30
C GLN A 198 13.58 -12.70 10.82
N GLY A 199 14.42 -13.55 10.22
CA GLY A 199 15.83 -13.69 10.62
C GLY A 199 16.69 -12.45 10.35
N ALA A 200 16.41 -11.67 9.29
CA ALA A 200 17.19 -10.47 8.96
C ALA A 200 16.82 -9.25 9.81
N ILE A 201 15.64 -9.25 10.45
CA ILE A 201 15.19 -8.18 11.35
C ILE A 201 15.92 -8.28 12.70
N ASP A 202 16.13 -9.51 13.18
CA ASP A 202 16.89 -9.77 14.42
C ASP A 202 18.34 -9.26 14.28
N ASP A 203 18.95 -9.41 13.10
CA ASP A 203 20.29 -8.88 12.83
C ASP A 203 20.32 -7.34 12.90
N ILE A 204 19.32 -6.65 12.37
CA ILE A 204 19.28 -5.18 12.38
C ILE A 204 18.99 -4.64 13.78
N GLU A 205 18.06 -5.26 14.53
CA GLU A 205 17.82 -4.90 15.93
C GLU A 205 19.11 -5.07 16.76
N THR A 206 19.85 -6.15 16.50
CA THR A 206 21.17 -6.40 17.10
C THR A 206 22.17 -5.30 16.70
N HIS A 207 22.27 -4.95 15.42
CA HIS A 207 23.21 -3.92 14.93
C HIS A 207 22.88 -2.51 15.44
N VAL A 208 21.59 -2.16 15.59
CA VAL A 208 21.15 -0.89 16.17
C VAL A 208 21.45 -0.85 17.66
N HIS A 209 21.17 -1.94 18.38
CA HIS A 209 21.49 -2.06 19.80
C HIS A 209 23.00 -1.98 20.05
N GLU A 210 23.80 -2.64 19.20
CA GLU A 210 25.26 -2.59 19.25
C GLU A 210 25.78 -1.18 18.95
N SER A 211 25.29 -0.51 17.90
CA SER A 211 25.68 0.89 17.59
C SER A 211 25.34 1.84 18.72
N MET A 212 24.18 1.65 19.38
CA MET A 212 23.79 2.43 20.55
C MET A 212 24.74 2.18 21.73
N GLN A 213 25.09 0.92 22.02
CA GLN A 213 26.08 0.59 23.04
C GLN A 213 27.45 1.18 22.72
N GLN A 214 27.94 1.04 21.49
CA GLN A 214 29.23 1.60 21.06
C GLN A 214 29.26 3.12 21.18
N THR A 215 28.16 3.81 20.86
CA THR A 215 28.04 5.26 21.03
C THR A 215 28.08 5.65 22.51
N GLN A 216 27.39 4.90 23.37
CA GLN A 216 27.39 5.13 24.81
C GLN A 216 28.80 4.90 25.41
N HIS A 217 29.48 3.82 25.01
CA HIS A 217 30.87 3.58 25.39
C HIS A 217 31.81 4.68 24.91
N GLY A 218 31.66 5.12 23.66
CA GLY A 218 32.43 6.24 23.12
C GLY A 218 32.20 7.54 23.91
N LEU A 219 30.96 7.81 24.32
CA LEU A 219 30.64 8.97 25.15
C LEU A 219 31.33 8.90 26.52
N ASP A 220 31.37 7.72 27.15
CA ASP A 220 32.01 7.54 28.45
C ASP A 220 33.54 7.66 28.35
N GLU A 221 34.15 7.15 27.27
CA GLU A 221 35.58 7.36 27.00
C GLU A 221 35.91 8.84 26.73
N VAL A 222 35.04 9.58 26.04
CA VAL A 222 35.19 11.03 25.83
C VAL A 222 35.09 11.80 27.15
N LYS A 223 34.13 11.45 28.03
CA LYS A 223 34.02 12.05 29.37
C LYS A 223 35.27 11.79 30.20
N LYS A 224 35.73 10.53 30.21
CA LYS A 224 36.96 10.15 30.92
C LYS A 224 38.18 10.88 30.38
N ALA A 225 38.29 11.05 29.06
CA ALA A 225 39.35 11.84 28.45
C ALA A 225 39.26 13.33 28.84
N SER A 226 38.06 13.90 28.90
CA SER A 226 37.81 15.27 29.38
C SER A 226 38.25 15.45 30.84
N ASP A 227 37.93 14.49 31.71
CA ASP A 227 38.35 14.52 33.12
C ASP A 227 39.87 14.42 33.26
N MET A 228 40.52 13.54 32.48
CA MET A 228 41.99 13.41 32.46
C MET A 228 42.67 14.67 31.90
N GLN A 229 42.10 15.31 30.89
CA GLN A 229 42.61 16.59 30.35
C GLN A 229 42.52 17.72 31.38
N SER A 230 41.46 17.72 32.21
CA SER A 230 41.28 18.71 33.29
C SER A 230 42.38 18.62 34.37
N TYR A 231 42.94 17.42 34.57
CA TYR A 231 44.04 17.19 35.50
C TYR A 231 45.43 17.52 34.91
N CYS A 232 45.54 17.57 33.58
CA CYS A 232 46.76 17.93 32.87
C CYS A 232 46.82 19.45 32.63
N ALA A 233 46.67 20.23 33.70
CA ALA A 233 47.08 21.63 33.67
C ALA A 233 48.63 21.65 33.72
N ILE A 234 49.26 21.89 32.58
CA ILE A 234 50.71 22.08 32.48
C ILE A 234 51.07 23.30 33.35
N GLN A 235 51.79 23.07 34.45
CA GLN A 235 52.43 24.09 35.29
C GLN A 235 53.64 24.72 34.58
#